data_AF-A0A920Q4Y4-F1
#
_entry.id   AF-A0A920Q4Y4-F1
#
_cell.length_a   1.000
_cell.length_b   1.000
_cell.length_c   1.000
_cell.angle_alpha   90.00
_cell.angle_beta   90.00
_cell.angle_gamma   90.00
#
_symmetry.space_group_name_H-M   'P 1'
#
loop_
_entity.id
_entity.type
_entity.pdbx_description
1 polymer ?
#
loop_
_entity_poly.entity_id
_entity_poly.type
_entity_poly.pdbx_seq_one_letter_code
_entity_poly.pdbx_strand_id
1 'polypeptide(L)'
;MLDLACGTGDLCRDLKSAGHHPIGMDLSWGMLAAARADAPLVQPMHCGPGGQWVHRWCDLWFALRNFASLEPFLDEMVRVLRPGGRIALLEVDRPLNPLLRVGHNLYFGRVVPLVGVCCPTGTPTVPSRSVAYLPPEEEF
;
A
#
# COMPACT_ATOMS: atom_id res chain seq x y z
N MET A 1 7.83 -11.47 7.78
CA MET A 1 7.63 -10.71 6.52
C MET A 1 7.26 -9.30 6.93
N LEU A 2 7.56 -8.29 6.13
CA LEU A 2 7.24 -6.90 6.43
C LEU A 2 6.21 -6.40 5.42
N ASP A 3 5.01 -6.09 5.89
CA ASP A 3 3.90 -5.56 5.08
C ASP A 3 3.84 -4.04 5.33
N LEU A 4 4.23 -3.27 4.32
CA LEU A 4 4.26 -1.81 4.35
C LEU A 4 2.93 -1.24 3.84
N ALA A 5 2.49 -0.15 4.48
CA ALA A 5 1.16 0.43 4.27
C ALA A 5 0.03 -0.61 4.48
N CYS A 6 0.15 -1.41 5.54
CA CYS A 6 -0.71 -2.56 5.80
C CYS A 6 -2.17 -2.18 6.13
N GLY A 7 -2.44 -0.91 6.41
CA GLY A 7 -3.77 -0.41 6.73
C GLY A 7 -4.40 -1.10 7.94
N THR A 8 -5.55 -1.72 7.73
CA THR A 8 -6.30 -2.52 8.73
C THR A 8 -5.70 -3.90 8.98
N GLY A 9 -4.60 -4.25 8.29
CA GLY A 9 -3.85 -5.49 8.45
C GLY A 9 -4.52 -6.71 7.83
N ASP A 10 -5.41 -6.53 6.85
CA ASP A 10 -6.11 -7.66 6.23
C ASP A 10 -5.14 -8.61 5.50
N LEU A 11 -4.14 -8.08 4.81
CA LEU A 11 -3.06 -8.89 4.22
C LEU A 11 -2.22 -9.60 5.30
N CYS A 12 -1.87 -8.90 6.38
CA CYS A 12 -1.22 -9.52 7.53
C CYS A 12 -2.02 -10.69 8.12
N ARG A 13 -3.35 -10.60 8.14
CA ARG A 13 -4.22 -11.71 8.59
C ARG A 13 -4.17 -12.88 7.62
N ASP A 14 -4.23 -12.62 6.32
CA ASP A 14 -4.19 -13.66 5.29
C ASP A 14 -2.83 -14.38 5.29
N LEU A 15 -1.74 -13.62 5.37
CA LEU A 15 -0.38 -14.14 5.50
C LEU A 15 -0.23 -15.01 6.76
N LYS A 16 -0.79 -14.58 7.90
CA LYS A 16 -0.77 -15.40 9.13
C LYS A 16 -1.59 -16.68 9.00
N SER A 17 -2.75 -16.59 8.36
CA SER A 17 -3.60 -17.76 8.08
C SER A 17 -2.91 -18.77 7.14
N ALA A 18 -2.03 -18.29 6.26
CA ALA A 18 -1.15 -19.12 5.42
C ALA A 18 0.10 -19.66 6.16
N GLY A 19 0.23 -19.42 7.46
CA GLY A 19 1.35 -19.90 8.29
C GLY A 19 2.61 -19.00 8.25
N HIS A 20 2.49 -17.77 7.74
CA HIS A 20 3.58 -16.79 7.80
C HIS A 20 3.53 -15.96 9.09
N HIS A 21 4.62 -15.26 9.39
CA HIS A 21 4.72 -14.33 10.50
C HIS A 21 4.95 -12.91 9.96
N PRO A 22 3.88 -12.21 9.56
CA PRO A 22 3.97 -10.83 9.07
C PRO A 22 4.06 -9.85 10.25
N ILE A 23 4.71 -8.72 9.98
CA ILE A 23 4.68 -7.50 10.79
C ILE A 23 4.16 -6.43 9.86
N GLY A 24 3.05 -5.79 10.22
CA GLY A 24 2.44 -4.73 9.44
C GLY A 24 2.93 -3.35 9.91
N MET A 25 3.18 -2.45 8.95
CA MET A 25 3.50 -1.06 9.22
C MET A 25 2.58 -0.13 8.46
N ASP A 26 2.01 0.86 9.13
CA ASP A 26 1.21 1.91 8.48
C ASP A 26 1.41 3.26 9.19
N LEU A 27 1.41 4.36 8.43
CA LEU A 27 1.52 5.71 8.99
C LEU A 27 0.19 6.19 9.59
N SER A 28 -0.94 5.62 9.17
CA SER A 28 -2.28 5.96 9.61
C SER A 28 -2.63 5.28 10.93
N TRP A 29 -2.53 6.03 12.03
CA TRP A 29 -3.01 5.55 13.33
C TRP A 29 -4.47 5.10 13.30
N GLY A 30 -5.33 5.79 12.54
CA GLY A 30 -6.74 5.43 12.43
C GLY A 30 -6.96 4.04 11.83
N MET A 31 -6.16 3.65 10.84
CA MET A 31 -6.23 2.32 10.24
C MET A 31 -5.71 1.24 11.19
N LEU A 32 -4.59 1.51 11.86
CA LEU A 32 -4.02 0.62 12.86
C LEU A 32 -4.95 0.41 14.06
N ALA A 33 -5.59 1.47 14.55
CA ALA A 33 -6.54 1.39 15.66
C ALA A 33 -7.83 0.64 15.29
N ALA A 34 -8.22 0.67 14.01
CA ALA A 34 -9.36 -0.09 13.50
C ALA A 34 -9.02 -1.54 13.14
N ALA A 35 -7.73 -1.89 13.07
CA ALA A 35 -7.26 -3.19 12.66
C ALA A 35 -7.74 -4.29 13.62
N ARG A 36 -8.13 -5.42 13.03
CA ARG A 36 -8.49 -6.66 13.76
C ARG A 36 -7.59 -7.83 13.38
N ALA A 37 -6.48 -7.53 12.72
CA ALA A 37 -5.49 -8.51 12.38
C ALA A 37 -4.83 -9.04 13.65
N ASP A 38 -4.73 -10.36 13.77
CA ASP A 38 -3.93 -10.99 14.82
C ASP A 38 -2.45 -10.96 14.40
N ALA A 39 -1.88 -9.79 14.16
CA ALA A 39 -0.48 -9.62 13.78
C ALA A 39 0.12 -8.40 14.49
N PRO A 40 1.44 -8.35 14.72
CA PRO A 40 2.08 -7.13 15.20
C PRO A 40 1.91 -6.03 14.16
N LEU A 41 1.22 -4.96 14.52
CA LEU A 41 1.06 -3.77 13.69
C LEU A 41 1.74 -2.58 14.36
N VAL A 42 2.52 -1.83 13.60
CA VAL A 42 3.40 -0.77 14.12
C VAL A 42 3.18 0.51 13.34
N GLN A 43 3.01 1.62 14.05
CA GLN A 43 3.10 2.95 13.45
C GLN A 43 4.57 3.41 13.50
N PRO A 44 5.29 3.50 12.36
CA PRO A 44 6.66 3.99 12.41
C PRO A 44 6.66 5.50 12.64
N MET A 45 7.19 5.92 13.79
CA MET A 45 7.57 7.30 14.05
C MET A 45 9.06 7.44 13.73
N HIS A 46 9.43 7.86 12.53
CA HIS A 46 10.81 7.98 12.06
C HIS A 46 11.61 6.66 11.99
N CYS A 47 11.81 6.16 10.77
CA CYS A 47 12.95 5.31 10.45
C CYS A 47 14.21 6.20 10.41
N GLY A 48 14.84 6.43 11.56
CA GLY A 48 16.20 6.97 11.57
C GLY A 48 17.19 5.96 10.96
N PRO A 49 18.32 6.39 10.39
CA PRO A 49 19.34 5.47 9.90
C PRO A 49 19.90 4.67 11.09
N GLY A 50 19.59 3.37 11.17
CA GLY A 50 20.03 2.54 12.31
C GLY A 50 19.51 1.11 12.39
N GLY A 51 18.54 0.69 11.56
CA GLY A 51 18.05 -0.69 11.55
C GLY A 51 18.97 -1.63 10.77
N GLN A 52 19.41 -2.75 11.36
CA GLN A 52 20.07 -3.83 10.61
C GLN A 52 19.08 -4.59 9.73
N TRP A 53 19.58 -5.48 8.88
CA TRP A 53 18.79 -6.41 8.09
C TRP A 53 17.86 -7.30 8.95
N VAL A 54 16.57 -6.97 9.06
CA VAL A 54 15.64 -7.69 9.95
C VAL A 54 14.80 -8.71 9.20
N HIS A 55 14.42 -8.42 7.96
CA HIS A 55 13.40 -9.20 7.23
C HIS A 55 13.99 -9.94 6.02
N ARG A 56 13.33 -11.01 5.57
CA ARG A 56 13.66 -11.75 4.33
C ARG A 56 12.71 -11.40 3.18
N TRP A 57 11.54 -10.85 3.50
CA TRP A 57 10.49 -10.50 2.56
C TRP A 57 9.87 -9.18 3.00
N CYS A 58 9.64 -8.29 2.04
CA CYS A 58 9.00 -7.00 2.20
C CYS A 58 7.97 -6.83 1.08
N ASP A 59 6.78 -6.36 1.41
CA ASP A 59 5.70 -6.14 0.46
C ASP A 59 5.03 -4.78 0.66
N LEU A 60 4.52 -4.20 -0.43
CA LEU A 60 3.80 -2.92 -0.45
C LEU A 60 2.69 -2.98 -1.50
N TRP A 61 1.44 -2.77 -1.08
CA TRP A 61 0.26 -2.94 -1.92
C TRP A 61 -0.55 -1.63 -1.99
N PHE A 62 -0.83 -1.15 -3.20
CA PHE A 62 -1.70 0.00 -3.51
C PHE A 62 -1.34 1.34 -2.85
N ALA A 63 -0.07 1.50 -2.50
CA ALA A 63 0.44 2.65 -1.75
C ALA A 63 1.63 3.36 -2.43
N LEU A 64 2.22 2.81 -3.50
CA LEU A 64 3.36 3.42 -4.22
C LEU A 64 3.01 4.83 -4.72
N ARG A 65 1.77 5.04 -5.17
CA ARG A 65 1.26 6.35 -5.61
C ARG A 65 1.20 7.43 -4.53
N ASN A 66 1.30 7.06 -3.26
CA ASN A 66 1.28 8.01 -2.14
C ASN A 66 2.68 8.48 -1.75
N PHE A 67 3.74 7.94 -2.36
CA PHE A 67 5.11 8.34 -2.08
C PHE A 67 5.49 9.56 -2.92
N ALA A 68 6.11 10.56 -2.26
CA ALA A 68 6.60 11.75 -2.93
C ALA A 68 7.88 11.48 -3.75
N SER A 69 8.70 10.51 -3.32
CA SER A 69 9.90 10.06 -4.02
C SER A 69 10.08 8.55 -3.84
N LEU A 70 10.29 7.84 -4.95
CA LEU A 70 10.37 6.39 -4.94
C LEU A 70 11.78 5.89 -4.63
N GLU A 71 12.82 6.54 -5.15
CA GLU A 71 14.22 6.13 -4.94
C GLU A 71 14.61 6.02 -3.46
N PRO A 72 14.42 7.06 -2.61
CA PRO A 72 14.80 6.95 -1.19
C PRO A 72 13.99 5.88 -0.45
N PHE A 73 12.75 5.63 -0.88
CA PHE A 73 11.91 4.60 -0.31
C PHE A 73 12.40 3.19 -0.68
N LEU A 74 12.74 2.95 -1.95
CA LEU A 74 13.28 1.67 -2.39
C LEU A 74 14.65 1.39 -1.75
N ASP A 75 15.50 2.40 -1.62
CA ASP A 75 16.78 2.27 -0.91
C ASP A 75 16.57 1.85 0.54
N GLU A 76 15.57 2.43 1.21
CA GLU A 76 15.20 2.07 2.57
C GLU A 76 14.63 0.64 2.66
N MET A 77 13.77 0.25 1.70
CA MET A 77 13.25 -1.11 1.60
C MET A 77 14.38 -2.13 1.43
N VAL A 78 15.37 -1.84 0.59
CA VAL A 78 16.54 -2.69 0.41
C VAL A 78 17.36 -2.71 1.70
N ARG A 79 17.61 -1.57 2.34
CA ARG A 79 18.41 -1.48 3.56
C ARG A 79 17.90 -2.36 4.71
N VAL A 80 16.58 -2.52 4.86
CA VAL A 80 15.97 -3.29 5.96
C VAL A 80 15.96 -4.82 5.72
N LEU A 81 16.38 -5.28 4.54
CA LEU A 81 15.93 -6.55 3.96
C LEU A 81 16.81 -7.82 3.91
N ARG A 82 17.88 -8.07 4.65
CA ARG A 82 18.88 -9.16 4.42
C ARG A 82 19.39 -9.33 2.96
N PRO A 83 20.69 -9.61 2.77
CA PRO A 83 21.18 -10.04 1.46
C PRO A 83 20.39 -11.26 0.93
N GLY A 84 19.87 -11.16 -0.30
CA GLY A 84 19.00 -12.17 -0.90
C GLY A 84 17.54 -12.13 -0.43
N GLY A 85 17.13 -11.09 0.30
CA GLY A 85 15.74 -10.78 0.56
C GLY A 85 14.96 -10.45 -0.72
N ARG A 86 13.63 -10.49 -0.63
CA ARG A 86 12.72 -10.26 -1.76
C ARG A 86 11.75 -9.13 -1.47
N ILE A 87 11.50 -8.32 -2.49
CA ILE A 87 10.51 -7.24 -2.49
C ILE A 87 9.37 -7.62 -3.41
N ALA A 88 8.12 -7.46 -2.96
CA ALA A 88 6.93 -7.57 -3.79
C ALA A 88 6.17 -6.23 -3.78
N LEU A 89 6.04 -5.61 -4.96
CA LEU A 89 5.30 -4.36 -5.12
C LEU A 89 4.06 -4.65 -5.97
N LEU A 90 2.88 -4.30 -5.44
CA LEU A 90 1.62 -4.40 -6.16
C LEU A 90 0.99 -3.02 -6.25
N GLU A 91 0.83 -2.51 -7.46
CA GLU A 91 0.20 -1.21 -7.70
C GLU A 91 -0.70 -1.26 -8.94
N VAL A 92 -1.72 -0.39 -8.97
CA VAL A 92 -2.54 -0.20 -10.16
C VAL A 92 -1.83 0.78 -11.09
N ASP A 93 -1.47 0.31 -12.27
CA ASP A 93 -0.95 1.17 -13.35
C ASP A 93 -2.07 1.61 -14.31
N ARG A 94 -1.87 2.73 -15.00
CA ARG A 94 -2.74 3.15 -16.10
C ARG A 94 -2.55 2.19 -17.28
N PRO A 95 -3.64 1.67 -17.87
CA PRO A 95 -3.53 0.83 -19.05
C PRO A 95 -2.91 1.65 -20.20
N LEU A 96 -1.84 1.13 -20.80
CA LEU A 96 -1.13 1.74 -21.94
C LEU A 96 -2.06 1.96 -23.16
N ASN A 97 -3.12 1.16 -23.27
CA ASN A 97 -4.08 1.29 -24.36
C ASN A 97 -5.01 2.52 -24.16
N PRO A 98 -5.01 3.49 -25.08
CA PRO A 98 -5.79 4.72 -24.96
C PRO A 98 -7.31 4.49 -24.87
N LEU A 99 -7.84 3.42 -25.46
CA LEU A 99 -9.27 3.07 -25.36
C LEU A 99 -9.62 2.54 -23.97
N LEU A 100 -8.75 1.71 -23.39
CA LEU A 100 -8.93 1.22 -22.01
C LEU A 100 -8.76 2.36 -21.00
N ARG A 101 -7.89 3.33 -21.28
CA ARG A 101 -7.72 4.55 -20.45
C ARG A 101 -8.99 5.41 -20.39
N VAL A 102 -9.68 5.57 -21.52
CA VAL A 102 -10.97 6.30 -21.55
C VAL A 102 -12.04 5.57 -20.75
N GLY A 103 -12.15 4.24 -20.92
CA GLY A 103 -13.08 3.41 -20.14
C GLY A 103 -12.79 3.45 -18.64
N HIS A 104 -11.52 3.34 -18.26
CA HIS A 104 -11.03 3.45 -16.88
C HIS A 104 -11.39 4.81 -16.26
N ASN A 105 -11.12 5.91 -16.97
CA ASN A 105 -11.45 7.26 -16.51
C ASN A 105 -12.95 7.49 -16.34
N LEU A 106 -13.78 6.92 -17.23
CA LEU A 106 -15.23 7.01 -17.13
C LEU A 106 -15.77 6.23 -15.92
N TYR A 107 -15.22 5.05 -15.66
CA TYR A 107 -15.61 4.20 -14.54
C TYR A 107 -15.22 4.81 -13.19
N PHE A 108 -13.94 5.17 -12.99
CA PHE A 108 -13.47 5.76 -11.74
C PHE A 108 -13.93 7.21 -11.54
N GLY A 109 -14.15 7.96 -12.63
CA GLY A 109 -14.59 9.36 -12.58
C GLY A 109 -16.09 9.56 -12.42
N ARG A 110 -16.94 8.61 -12.86
CA ARG A 110 -18.40 8.75 -12.79
C ARG A 110 -19.11 7.63 -12.04
N VAL A 111 -18.73 6.37 -12.27
CA VAL A 111 -19.46 5.21 -11.72
C VAL A 111 -19.12 4.97 -10.25
N VAL A 112 -17.83 4.96 -9.89
CA VAL A 112 -17.39 4.75 -8.49
C VAL A 112 -17.95 5.80 -7.51
N PRO A 113 -17.96 7.11 -7.84
CA PRO A 113 -18.59 8.12 -6.98
C PRO A 113 -20.11 7.93 -6.82
N LEU A 114 -20.82 7.55 -7.89
CA LEU A 114 -22.27 7.30 -7.84
C LEU A 114 -22.61 6.11 -6.94
N VAL A 115 -21.84 5.03 -7.01
CA VAL A 115 -22.03 3.85 -6.14
C VAL A 115 -21.71 4.19 -4.68
N GLY A 116 -20.66 4.97 -4.42
CA GLY A 116 -20.32 5.44 -3.07
C GLY A 116 -21.38 6.34 -2.43
N VAL A 117 -22.12 7.11 -3.24
CA VAL A 117 -23.25 7.94 -2.77
C VAL A 117 -24.50 7.10 -2.51
N CYS A 118 -24.74 6.08 -3.34
CA CYS A 118 -25.93 5.22 -3.20
C CYS A 118 -25.81 4.16 -2.09
N CYS A 119 -24.59 3.78 -1.68
CA CYS A 119 -24.36 2.74 -0.67
C CYS A 119 -23.33 3.20 0.38
N PRO A 120 -23.76 3.90 1.45
CA PRO A 120 -22.89 4.26 2.56
C PRO A 120 -22.72 3.04 3.49
N THR A 121 -22.15 1.96 2.99
CA THR A 121 -21.74 0.84 3.84
C THR A 121 -20.54 1.29 4.66
N GLY A 122 -20.64 1.20 5.99
CA GLY A 122 -19.66 1.67 7.00
C GLY A 122 -18.29 0.99 7.00
N THR A 123 -17.78 0.58 5.84
CA THR A 123 -16.35 0.31 5.63
C THR A 123 -15.62 1.66 5.57
N PRO A 124 -14.48 1.84 6.27
CA PRO A 124 -13.69 3.06 6.16
C PRO A 124 -13.37 3.28 4.68
N THR A 125 -13.99 4.31 4.12
CA THR A 125 -13.90 4.65 2.71
C THR A 125 -12.44 4.90 2.38
N VAL A 126 -11.84 4.04 1.54
CA VAL A 126 -10.56 4.38 0.90
C VAL A 126 -10.83 5.67 0.13
N PRO A 127 -10.20 6.80 0.49
CA PRO A 127 -10.52 8.07 -0.15
C PRO A 127 -10.29 7.94 -1.64
N SER A 128 -11.20 8.45 -2.46
CA SER A 128 -11.03 8.53 -3.92
C SER A 128 -9.70 9.17 -4.32
N ARG A 129 -9.14 10.02 -3.45
CA ARG A 129 -7.79 10.60 -3.56
C ARG A 129 -6.66 9.57 -3.62
N SER A 130 -6.80 8.42 -2.97
CA SER A 130 -5.81 7.34 -3.08
C SER A 130 -5.76 6.77 -4.50
N VAL A 131 -6.85 6.85 -5.28
CA VAL A 131 -6.90 6.33 -6.67
C VAL A 131 -6.58 7.43 -7.71
N ALA A 132 -6.46 8.69 -7.30
CA ALA A 132 -6.61 9.83 -8.20
C ALA A 132 -5.31 10.51 -8.68
N TYR A 133 -4.11 10.03 -8.35
CA TYR A 133 -2.87 10.69 -8.80
C TYR A 133 -1.90 9.70 -9.46
N LEU A 134 -1.66 9.89 -10.77
CA LEU A 134 -0.40 9.51 -11.39
C LEU A 134 0.32 10.80 -11.79
N PRO A 135 1.63 10.93 -11.52
CA PRO A 135 2.41 12.03 -12.04
C PRO A 135 2.41 12.05 -13.58
N PRO A 136 2.58 13.23 -14.21
CA PRO A 136 2.79 13.32 -15.65
C PRO A 136 4.13 12.66 -16.05
N GLU A 137 4.19 12.16 -17.30
CA GLU A 137 5.26 11.31 -17.88
C GLU A 137 6.68 11.95 -17.94
N GLU A 138 6.92 13.10 -17.32
CA GLU A 138 8.17 13.86 -17.46
C GLU A 138 9.29 13.44 -16.48
N GLU A 139 9.08 12.42 -15.64
CA GLU A 139 10.10 11.88 -14.74
C GLU A 139 10.20 10.34 -14.80
N PHE A 140 10.52 9.81 -16.00
CA PHE A 140 11.07 8.46 -16.18
C PHE A 140 12.30 8.50 -17.08
#